data_AF-A0A3B0W971-F1
#
_entry.id   AF-A0A3B0W971-F1
#
_cell.length_a   1.000
_cell.length_b   1.000
_cell.length_c   1.000
_cell.angle_alpha   90.00
_cell.angle_beta   90.00
_cell.angle_gamma   90.00
#
_symmetry.space_group_name_H-M   'P 1'
#
loop_
_entity.id
_entity.type
_entity.pdbx_description
1 polymer ?
#
loop_
_entity_poly.entity_id
_entity_poly.type
_entity_poly.pdbx_seq_one_letter_code
_entity_poly.pdbx_strand_id
1 'polypeptide(L)'
;MASRGNNINRLEGLDLARFIALVGMVIVNFDVVMVNPMLAVDSGIASLLPGRAAALFVVLAGMGFGLAAKNKPWEHTFRLTMKRFVFLLTLGLLNAAIFQADIIHYYAFYFLFGALLLPLPNRYLAVVIFGLMVGFI
;
A
#
# COMPACT_ATOMS: atom_id res chain seq x y z
N MET A 1 19.26 -10.69 37.83
CA MET A 1 17.85 -10.87 37.41
C MET A 1 17.64 -10.04 36.15
N ALA A 2 17.98 -10.62 34.98
CA ALA A 2 17.95 -9.90 33.71
C ALA A 2 16.50 -9.74 33.24
N SER A 3 16.09 -8.49 33.00
CA SER A 3 14.80 -8.16 32.38
C SER A 3 14.79 -8.70 30.95
N ARG A 4 14.01 -9.77 30.72
CA ARG A 4 13.62 -10.23 29.39
C ARG A 4 12.70 -9.17 28.78
N GLY A 5 13.31 -8.18 28.12
CA GLY A 5 12.59 -7.29 27.23
C GLY A 5 11.96 -8.09 26.10
N ASN A 6 10.64 -7.99 25.97
CA ASN A 6 9.86 -8.57 24.87
C ASN A 6 10.45 -8.08 23.53
N ASN A 7 11.24 -8.93 22.86
CA ASN A 7 11.63 -8.71 21.48
C ASN A 7 10.39 -8.95 20.62
N ILE A 8 9.56 -7.91 20.50
CA ILE A 8 8.66 -7.80 19.35
C ILE A 8 9.61 -7.77 18.16
N ASN A 9 9.76 -8.89 17.45
CA ASN A 9 10.60 -9.01 16.26
C ASN A 9 10.06 -8.03 15.20
N ARG A 10 10.46 -6.76 15.30
CA ARG A 10 10.23 -5.75 14.29
C ARG A 10 11.10 -6.15 13.11
N LEU A 11 10.46 -6.34 11.96
CA LEU A 11 11.19 -6.61 10.73
C LEU A 11 11.72 -5.28 10.20
N GLU A 12 12.93 -4.92 10.63
CA GLU A 12 13.58 -3.65 10.23
C GLU A 12 13.66 -3.51 8.71
N GLY A 13 13.90 -4.60 7.98
CA GLY A 13 13.89 -4.61 6.52
C GLY A 13 12.52 -4.29 5.90
N LEU A 14 11.41 -4.71 6.53
CA LEU A 14 10.06 -4.38 6.08
C LEU A 14 9.76 -2.90 6.33
N ASP A 15 10.22 -2.35 7.45
CA ASP A 15 10.07 -0.94 7.78
C ASP A 15 10.89 -0.05 6.83
N LEU A 16 12.14 -0.44 6.51
CA LEU A 16 12.97 0.24 5.51
C LEU A 16 12.33 0.20 4.12
N ALA A 17 11.85 -0.96 3.68
CA ALA A 17 11.22 -1.11 2.37
C ALA A 17 9.97 -0.22 2.24
N ARG A 18 9.15 -0.12 3.30
CA ARG A 18 7.98 0.77 3.32
C ARG A 18 8.37 2.23 3.25
N PHE A 19 9.44 2.62 3.95
CA PHE A 19 9.97 3.98 3.88
C PHE A 19 10.40 4.31 2.45
N ILE A 20 11.14 3.42 1.79
CA ILE A 20 11.56 3.60 0.38
C ILE A 20 10.34 3.72 -0.54
N ALA A 21 9.32 2.87 -0.36
CA ALA A 21 8.10 2.93 -1.16
C ALA A 21 7.32 4.25 -0.96
N LEU A 22 7.24 4.75 0.28
CA LEU A 22 6.64 6.05 0.59
C LEU A 22 7.40 7.19 -0.09
N VAL A 23 8.73 7.22 0.02
CA VAL A 23 9.57 8.23 -0.63
C VAL A 23 9.37 8.20 -2.15
N GLY A 24 9.38 7.01 -2.76
CA GLY A 24 9.12 6.85 -4.19
C GLY A 24 7.74 7.38 -4.59
N MET A 25 6.70 7.09 -3.82
CA MET A 25 5.34 7.56 -4.10
C MET A 25 5.18 9.07 -3.93
N VAL A 26 5.88 9.66 -2.95
CA VAL A 26 5.94 11.11 -2.81
C VAL A 26 6.58 11.73 -4.05
N ILE A 27 7.74 11.24 -4.48
CA ILE A 27 8.42 11.75 -5.70
C ILE A 27 7.50 11.67 -6.92
N VAL A 28 6.82 10.53 -7.14
CA VAL A 28 5.87 10.37 -8.26
C VAL A 28 4.73 11.39 -8.22
N ASN A 29 4.15 11.66 -7.04
CA ASN A 29 3.03 12.60 -6.94
C ASN A 29 3.48 14.06 -7.08
N PHE A 30 4.66 14.39 -6.57
CA PHE A 30 5.24 15.71 -6.78
C PHE A 30 5.55 15.96 -8.27
N ASP A 31 6.07 14.96 -8.97
CA ASP A 31 6.31 15.02 -10.42
C ASP A 31 5.02 15.33 -11.19
N VAL A 32 3.94 14.60 -10.90
CA VAL A 32 2.61 14.81 -11.54
C VAL A 32 2.03 16.21 -11.30
N VAL A 33 2.28 16.82 -10.13
CA VAL A 33 1.67 18.12 -9.77
C VAL A 33 2.55 19.32 -10.14
N MET A 34 3.87 19.21 -9.99
CA MET A 34 4.78 20.35 -10.10
C MET A 34 5.50 20.45 -11.44
N VAL A 35 5.61 19.36 -12.20
CA VAL A 35 6.32 19.39 -13.48
C VAL A 35 5.38 19.82 -14.60
N ASN A 36 5.75 20.90 -15.28
CA ASN A 36 5.04 21.33 -16.47
C ASN A 36 5.31 20.32 -17.61
N PRO A 37 4.27 19.70 -18.21
CA PRO A 37 4.43 18.70 -19.27
C PRO A 37 5.26 19.19 -20.46
N MET A 38 5.26 20.50 -20.73
CA MET A 38 6.01 21.13 -21.82
C MET A 38 7.51 21.33 -21.54
N LEU A 39 7.93 21.27 -20.27
CA LEU A 39 9.31 21.50 -19.82
C LEU A 39 9.91 20.27 -19.14
N ALA A 40 9.18 19.16 -19.09
CA ALA A 40 9.63 17.92 -18.48
C ALA A 40 10.82 17.35 -19.26
N VAL A 41 12.03 17.63 -18.78
CA VAL A 41 13.23 16.96 -19.28
C VAL A 41 13.21 15.54 -18.71
N ASP A 42 12.89 14.57 -19.56
CA ASP A 42 12.76 13.15 -19.24
C ASP A 42 14.13 12.48 -19.04
N SER A 43 14.89 12.90 -18.03
CA SER A 43 16.29 12.46 -17.89
C SER A 43 16.69 12.18 -16.44
N GLY A 44 16.06 11.17 -15.82
CA GLY A 44 16.52 10.71 -14.52
C GLY A 44 15.80 9.47 -14.00
N ILE A 45 16.25 8.98 -12.84
CA ILE A 45 15.67 7.84 -12.10
C ILE A 45 14.18 8.09 -11.76
N ALA A 46 13.76 9.35 -11.69
CA ALA A 46 12.37 9.74 -11.42
C ALA A 46 11.37 9.18 -12.44
N SER A 47 11.71 9.14 -13.73
CA SER A 47 10.87 8.57 -14.80
C SER A 47 10.60 7.06 -14.64
N LEU A 48 11.44 6.36 -13.88
CA LEU A 48 11.34 4.93 -13.62
C LEU A 48 10.51 4.60 -12.37
N LEU A 49 10.22 5.60 -11.52
CA LEU A 49 9.47 5.42 -10.28
C LEU A 49 7.94 5.27 -10.46
N PRO A 50 7.27 5.94 -11.45
CA PRO A 50 5.86 5.75 -11.71
C PRO A 50 5.49 4.28 -11.87
N GLY A 51 4.42 3.85 -11.21
CA GLY A 51 3.98 2.45 -11.20
C GLY A 51 4.83 1.50 -10.36
N ARG A 52 6.17 1.63 -10.35
CA ARG A 52 7.07 0.78 -9.55
C ARG A 52 6.95 1.07 -8.06
N ALA A 53 6.96 2.34 -7.68
CA ALA A 53 6.77 2.75 -6.29
C ALA A 53 5.38 2.32 -5.77
N ALA A 54 4.36 2.40 -6.63
CA ALA A 54 3.01 1.96 -6.32
C ALA A 54 2.95 0.43 -6.09
N ALA A 55 3.53 -0.34 -7.01
CA ALA A 55 3.60 -1.80 -6.89
C ALA A 55 4.33 -2.23 -5.61
N LEU A 56 5.51 -1.63 -5.33
CA LEU A 56 6.27 -1.90 -4.11
C LEU A 56 5.43 -1.59 -2.85
N PHE A 57 4.79 -0.42 -2.80
CA PHE A 57 3.97 -0.03 -1.66
C PHE A 57 2.85 -1.04 -1.40
N VAL A 58 2.10 -1.41 -2.45
CA VAL A 58 0.94 -2.32 -2.32
C VAL A 58 1.39 -3.72 -1.89
N VAL A 59 2.49 -4.24 -2.46
CA VAL A 59 3.05 -5.55 -2.07
C VAL A 59 3.51 -5.56 -0.61
N LEU A 60 4.22 -4.52 -0.16
CA LEU A 60 4.67 -4.38 1.23
C LEU A 60 3.51 -4.20 2.22
N ALA A 61 2.44 -3.53 1.80
CA ALA A 61 1.21 -3.41 2.59
C ALA A 61 0.54 -4.79 2.75
N GLY A 62 0.42 -5.57 1.68
CA GLY A 62 -0.11 -6.94 1.72
C GLY A 62 0.70 -7.87 2.60
N MET A 63 2.04 -7.87 2.47
CA MET A 63 2.91 -8.64 3.37
C MET A 63 2.77 -8.20 4.83
N GLY A 64 2.62 -6.89 5.07
CA GLY A 64 2.31 -6.34 6.38
C GLY A 64 1.03 -6.92 7.00
N PHE A 65 -0.03 -7.05 6.19
CA PHE A 65 -1.28 -7.66 6.63
C PHE A 65 -1.16 -9.13 6.94
N GLY A 66 -0.50 -9.90 6.07
CA GLY A 66 -0.24 -11.33 6.31
C GLY A 66 0.49 -11.56 7.63
N LEU A 67 1.53 -10.77 7.89
CA LEU A 67 2.29 -10.86 9.15
C LEU A 67 1.47 -10.41 10.37
N ALA A 68 0.68 -9.34 10.26
CA ALA A 68 -0.16 -8.84 11.35
C ALA A 68 -1.31 -9.79 11.71
N ALA A 69 -1.86 -10.50 10.72
CA ALA A 69 -2.96 -11.45 10.90
C ALA A 69 -2.50 -12.79 11.51
N LYS A 70 -1.22 -13.16 11.35
CA LYS A 70 -0.69 -14.45 11.85
C LYS A 70 -0.91 -14.69 13.35
N ASN A 71 -0.88 -13.61 14.15
CA ASN A 71 -0.91 -13.69 15.61
C ASN A 71 -2.18 -13.07 16.22
N LYS A 72 -3.20 -12.74 15.42
CA LYS A 72 -4.42 -12.08 15.91
C LYS A 72 -5.67 -12.72 15.30
N PRO A 73 -6.79 -12.77 16.03
CA PRO A 73 -8.04 -13.24 15.47
C PRO A 73 -8.48 -12.37 14.28
N TRP A 74 -9.02 -13.03 13.26
CA TRP A 74 -9.44 -12.43 12.00
C TRP A 74 -10.34 -11.20 12.21
N GLU A 75 -11.36 -11.31 13.05
CA GLU A 75 -12.32 -10.22 13.32
C GLU A 75 -11.66 -8.95 13.83
N HIS A 76 -10.63 -9.10 14.67
CA HIS A 76 -9.90 -7.96 15.21
C HIS A 76 -9.07 -7.27 14.12
N THR A 77 -8.42 -8.04 13.26
CA THR A 77 -7.66 -7.54 12.11
C THR A 77 -8.59 -6.86 11.09
N PHE A 78 -9.75 -7.45 10.82
CA PHE A 78 -10.77 -6.90 9.92
C PHE A 78 -11.29 -5.56 10.42
N ARG A 79 -11.69 -5.48 11.70
CA ARG A 79 -12.21 -4.24 12.31
C ARG A 79 -11.18 -3.11 12.28
N LEU A 80 -9.92 -3.39 12.59
CA LEU A 80 -8.85 -2.40 12.51
C LEU A 80 -8.63 -1.91 11.07
N THR A 81 -8.66 -2.84 10.11
CA THR A 81 -8.47 -2.51 8.69
C THR A 81 -9.63 -1.71 8.14
N MET A 82 -10.87 -2.02 8.54
CA MET A 82 -12.04 -1.23 8.17
C MET A 82 -12.03 0.18 8.74
N LYS A 83 -11.58 0.36 10.00
CA LYS A 83 -11.38 1.71 10.55
C LYS A 83 -10.35 2.50 9.73
N ARG A 84 -9.25 1.87 9.33
CA ARG A 84 -8.23 2.49 8.48
C ARG A 84 -8.77 2.81 7.09
N PHE A 85 -9.53 1.89 6.49
CA PHE A 85 -10.19 2.09 5.20
C PHE A 85 -11.10 3.32 5.24
N VAL A 86 -12.03 3.38 6.19
CA VAL A 86 -12.98 4.51 6.28
C VAL A 86 -12.23 5.81 6.52
N PHE A 87 -11.25 5.82 7.43
CA PHE A 87 -10.44 7.01 7.70
C PHE A 87 -9.69 7.50 6.46
N LEU A 88 -9.00 6.60 5.75
CA LEU A 88 -8.25 6.93 4.55
C LEU A 88 -9.16 7.30 3.39
N LEU A 89 -10.32 6.65 3.24
CA LEU A 89 -11.27 6.98 2.18
C LEU A 89 -11.84 8.37 2.39
N THR A 90 -12.25 8.71 3.62
CA THR A 90 -12.74 10.05 3.94
C THR A 90 -11.67 11.10 3.66
N LEU A 91 -10.44 10.89 4.14
CA LEU A 91 -9.34 11.82 3.88
C LEU A 91 -8.99 11.92 2.38
N GLY A 92 -8.97 10.81 1.66
CA GLY A 92 -8.66 10.78 0.24
C GLY A 92 -9.75 11.47 -0.60
N LEU A 93 -11.02 11.32 -0.23
CA LEU A 93 -12.11 12.05 -0.90
C LEU A 93 -12.04 13.56 -0.60
N LEU A 94 -11.71 13.96 0.63
CA LEU A 94 -11.47 15.38 0.93
C LEU A 94 -10.26 15.93 0.17
N ASN A 95 -9.16 15.17 0.11
CA ASN A 95 -7.94 15.60 -0.57
C ASN A 95 -8.12 15.65 -2.09
N ALA A 96 -8.87 14.72 -2.67
CA ALA A 96 -9.24 14.75 -4.09
C ALA A 96 -10.07 16.00 -4.48
N ALA A 97 -10.75 16.64 -3.52
CA ALA A 97 -11.44 17.90 -3.76
C ALA A 97 -10.49 19.12 -3.83
N ILE A 98 -9.26 18.98 -3.31
CA ILE A 98 -8.27 20.07 -3.21
C ILE A 98 -7.12 19.87 -4.21
N PHE A 99 -6.67 18.62 -4.40
CA PHE A 99 -5.55 18.24 -5.27
C PHE A 99 -5.94 17.13 -6.24
N GLN A 100 -5.59 17.28 -7.52
CA GLN A 100 -5.87 16.28 -8.55
C GLN A 100 -4.99 15.02 -8.44
N ALA A 101 -3.78 15.14 -7.88
CA ALA A 101 -2.93 13.99 -7.59
C ALA A 101 -3.25 13.42 -6.21
N ASP A 102 -4.37 12.70 -6.10
CA ASP A 102 -4.73 11.98 -4.88
C ASP A 102 -4.35 10.50 -4.97
N ILE A 103 -3.44 10.10 -4.08
CA ILE A 103 -2.98 8.72 -3.93
C ILE A 103 -3.78 7.96 -2.85
N ILE A 104 -4.42 8.70 -1.94
CA ILE A 104 -4.94 8.20 -0.65
C ILE A 104 -6.20 7.37 -0.86
N HIS A 105 -7.11 7.81 -1.73
CA HIS A 105 -8.35 7.08 -1.99
C HIS A 105 -8.09 5.70 -2.62
N TYR A 106 -7.14 5.59 -3.56
CA TYR A 106 -6.72 4.30 -4.13
C TYR A 106 -6.20 3.35 -3.05
N TYR A 107 -5.42 3.86 -2.10
CA TYR A 107 -4.94 3.07 -0.98
C TYR A 107 -6.03 2.58 -0.05
N ALA A 108 -7.07 3.38 0.17
CA ALA A 108 -8.23 2.94 0.94
C ALA A 108 -8.82 1.67 0.30
N PHE A 109 -9.02 1.66 -1.02
CA PHE A 109 -9.51 0.45 -1.70
C PHE A 109 -8.55 -0.73 -1.58
N TYR A 110 -7.23 -0.52 -1.65
CA TYR A 110 -6.28 -1.61 -1.40
C TYR A 110 -6.36 -2.17 0.02
N PHE A 111 -6.64 -1.33 1.02
CA PHE A 111 -6.92 -1.78 2.39
C PHE A 111 -8.21 -2.59 2.49
N LEU A 112 -9.25 -2.18 1.77
CA LEU A 112 -10.51 -2.93 1.68
C LEU A 112 -10.29 -4.30 1.04
N PHE A 113 -9.69 -4.34 -0.14
CA PHE A 113 -9.36 -5.60 -0.83
C PHE A 113 -8.45 -6.47 0.02
N GLY A 114 -7.39 -5.90 0.61
CA GLY A 114 -6.51 -6.60 1.53
C GLY A 114 -7.26 -7.26 2.67
N ALA A 115 -8.23 -6.57 3.27
CA ALA A 115 -9.10 -7.18 4.28
C ALA A 115 -9.93 -8.32 3.67
N LEU A 116 -10.66 -8.09 2.57
CA LEU A 116 -11.53 -9.12 1.99
C LEU A 116 -10.78 -10.37 1.53
N LEU A 117 -9.55 -10.22 1.03
CA LEU A 117 -8.73 -11.28 0.45
C LEU A 117 -7.92 -12.09 1.48
N LEU A 118 -7.59 -11.48 2.62
CA LEU A 118 -6.75 -12.09 3.65
C LEU A 118 -7.29 -13.40 4.28
N PRO A 119 -8.61 -13.59 4.51
CA PRO A 119 -9.13 -14.82 5.10
C PRO A 119 -9.29 -15.96 4.08
N LEU A 120 -9.13 -15.69 2.78
CA LEU A 120 -9.28 -16.74 1.76
C LEU A 120 -8.10 -17.72 1.80
N PRO A 121 -8.35 -19.02 1.54
CA PRO A 121 -7.26 -19.98 1.42
C PRO A 121 -6.51 -19.78 0.09
N ASN A 122 -5.25 -20.19 0.07
CA ASN A 122 -4.31 -19.96 -1.04
C ASN A 122 -4.84 -20.33 -2.44
N ARG A 123 -5.73 -21.33 -2.53
CA ARG A 123 -6.34 -21.75 -3.81
C ARG A 123 -7.18 -20.63 -4.44
N TYR A 124 -8.03 -19.95 -3.65
CA TYR A 124 -8.84 -18.85 -4.19
C TYR A 124 -8.00 -17.60 -4.47
N LEU A 125 -6.96 -17.35 -3.67
CA LEU A 125 -5.99 -16.27 -3.97
C LEU A 125 -5.32 -16.51 -5.32
N ALA A 126 -4.88 -17.73 -5.63
CA ALA A 126 -4.30 -18.07 -6.92
C ALA A 126 -5.30 -17.88 -8.08
N VAL A 127 -6.56 -18.26 -7.89
CA VAL A 127 -7.62 -18.03 -8.88
C VAL A 127 -7.85 -16.54 -9.11
N VAL A 128 -7.91 -15.73 -8.05
CA VAL A 128 -8.06 -14.27 -8.17
C VAL A 128 -6.87 -13.66 -8.91
N ILE A 129 -5.63 -14.05 -8.57
CA ILE A 129 -4.43 -13.57 -9.28
C ILE A 129 -4.51 -13.92 -10.77
N PHE A 130 -4.82 -15.17 -11.09
CA PHE A 130 -4.91 -15.62 -12.49
C PHE A 130 -6.04 -14.90 -13.24
N GLY A 131 -7.21 -14.75 -12.61
CA GLY A 131 -8.34 -14.02 -13.18
C GLY A 131 -8.02 -12.55 -13.45
N LEU A 132 -7.29 -11.88 -12.55
CA LEU A 132 -6.83 -10.51 -12.74
C LEU A 132 -5.81 -10.41 -13.88
N MET A 133 -4.88 -11.36 -14.02
CA MET A 133 -3.92 -11.36 -15.13
C MET A 133 -4.59 -11.57 -16.48
N VAL A 134 -5.52 -12.52 -16.56
CA VAL A 134 -6.27 -12.80 -17.80
C VAL A 134 -7.20 -11.65 -18.17
N GLY A 135 -7.87 -11.04 -17.19
CA GLY A 135 -8.77 -9.91 -17.44
C GLY A 135 -8.09 -8.59 -17.79
N PHE A 136 -6.77 -8.48 -17.58
CA PHE A 136 -5.98 -7.30 -17.92
C PHE A 136 -5.30 -7.40 -19.31
N ILE A 137 -5.14 -8.63 -19.82
CA ILE A 137 -4.69 -8.92 -21.20
C ILE A 137 -5.84 -8.68 -22.18
#